data_AF-A0A7S2BAJ3-F1
#
_entry.id   AF-A0A7S2BAJ3-F1
#
_cell.length_a   1.000
_cell.length_b   1.000
_cell.length_c   1.000
_cell.angle_alpha   90.00
_cell.angle_beta   90.00
_cell.angle_gamma   90.00
#
_symmetry.space_group_name_H-M   'P 1'
#
loop_
_entity.id
_entity.type
_entity.pdbx_description
1 polymer ?
#
loop_
_entity_poly.entity_id
_entity_poly.type
_entity_poly.pdbx_seq_one_letter_code
_entity_poly.pdbx_strand_id
1 'polypeptide(L)'
;AYTRFWEGATLINQVRGEWFNAVSTLFAFCNHSPAYRDKVDQFQHTLIRLASMLYCSALQQVCDLDDDWFEIIEIRGMEDDSIRFMQESADRVEIILCWIQRLIVDANEEDVIKIAPPILTRAFQELSRGIVNVNSARKIKDIPFPFPYSQMITLMLLVHWLATPVIA
;
A
#
# COMPACT_ATOMS: atom_id res chain seq x y z
N ALA A 1 20.79 2.90 11.60
CA ALA A 1 19.60 2.21 12.15
C ALA A 1 18.44 3.19 12.40
N TYR A 2 18.61 4.20 13.26
CA TYR A 2 17.54 5.15 13.62
C TYR A 2 16.89 5.88 12.43
N THR A 3 17.67 6.45 11.51
CA THR A 3 17.13 7.11 10.30
C THR A 3 16.30 6.16 9.45
N ARG A 4 16.79 4.92 9.25
CA ARG A 4 16.09 3.89 8.45
C ARG A 4 14.77 3.46 9.07
N PHE A 5 14.71 3.39 10.40
CA PHE A 5 13.48 3.10 11.13
C PHE A 5 12.43 4.18 10.88
N TRP A 6 12.79 5.45 11.08
CA TRP A 6 11.88 6.57 10.84
C TRP A 6 11.49 6.72 9.38
N GLU A 7 12.41 6.48 8.45
CA GLU A 7 12.15 6.50 7.01
C GLU A 7 11.12 5.43 6.62
N GLY A 8 11.31 4.17 7.06
CA GLY A 8 10.35 3.09 6.81
C GLY A 8 8.97 3.39 7.39
N ALA A 9 8.91 3.84 8.65
CA ALA A 9 7.64 4.23 9.29
C ALA A 9 6.96 5.39 8.57
N THR A 10 7.73 6.38 8.09
CA THR A 10 7.19 7.53 7.36
C THR A 10 6.61 7.11 6.01
N LEU A 11 7.31 6.26 5.26
CA LEU A 11 6.86 5.77 3.96
C LEU A 11 5.52 5.04 4.07
N ILE A 12 5.35 4.13 5.03
CA ILE A 12 4.08 3.42 5.22
C ILE A 12 2.93 4.36 5.62
N ASN A 13 3.19 5.37 6.45
CA ASN A 13 2.17 6.38 6.77
C ASN A 13 1.81 7.25 5.56
N GLN A 14 2.78 7.56 4.68
CA GLN A 14 2.51 8.26 3.42
C GLN A 14 1.66 7.42 2.47
N VAL A 15 1.96 6.13 2.31
CA VAL A 15 1.14 5.19 1.52
C VAL A 15 -0.32 5.24 1.97
N ARG A 16 -0.56 5.11 3.28
CA ARG A 16 -1.91 5.19 3.84
C ARG A 16 -2.58 6.53 3.51
N GLY A 17 -1.87 7.63 3.68
CA GLY A 17 -2.39 8.98 3.40
C GLY A 17 -2.77 9.17 1.93
N GLU A 18 -1.91 8.74 1.01
CA GLU A 18 -2.13 8.89 -0.43
C GLU A 18 -3.30 8.05 -0.94
N TRP A 19 -3.36 6.77 -0.55
CA TRP A 19 -4.46 5.91 -0.96
C TRP A 19 -5.79 6.28 -0.31
N PHE A 20 -5.78 6.70 0.95
CA PHE A 20 -6.98 7.22 1.58
C PHE A 20 -7.48 8.48 0.87
N ASN A 21 -6.58 9.40 0.52
CA ASN A 21 -6.98 10.61 -0.20
C ASN A 21 -7.56 10.30 -1.57
N ALA A 22 -6.96 9.35 -2.31
CA ALA A 22 -7.47 8.93 -3.61
C ALA A 22 -8.89 8.36 -3.50
N VAL A 23 -9.12 7.43 -2.56
CA VAL A 23 -10.43 6.81 -2.36
C VAL A 23 -11.47 7.83 -1.89
N SER A 24 -11.12 8.67 -0.91
CA SER A 24 -12.00 9.72 -0.40
C SER A 24 -12.39 10.72 -1.50
N THR A 25 -11.45 11.05 -2.38
CA THR A 25 -11.66 11.94 -3.51
C THR A 25 -12.62 11.31 -4.52
N LEU A 26 -12.44 10.05 -4.87
CA LEU A 26 -13.35 9.32 -5.78
C LEU A 26 -14.78 9.23 -5.23
N PHE A 27 -14.92 9.04 -3.92
CA PHE A 27 -16.21 9.03 -3.23
C PHE A 27 -16.92 10.38 -3.30
N ALA A 28 -16.18 11.47 -3.08
CA ALA A 28 -16.72 12.82 -3.07
C ALA A 28 -17.30 13.25 -4.43
N PHE A 29 -16.88 12.60 -5.51
CA PHE A 29 -17.28 12.95 -6.87
C PHE A 29 -18.23 11.96 -7.54
N CYS A 30 -18.77 11.03 -6.76
CA CYS A 30 -19.84 10.15 -7.22
C CYS A 30 -21.08 10.96 -7.61
N ASN A 31 -21.83 10.47 -8.59
CA ASN A 31 -23.02 11.12 -9.11
C ASN A 31 -24.14 11.15 -8.05
N HIS A 32 -24.70 12.34 -7.77
CA HIS A 32 -25.77 12.51 -6.78
C HIS A 32 -27.19 12.30 -7.35
N SER A 33 -27.32 12.00 -8.63
CA SER A 33 -28.62 11.76 -9.26
C SER A 33 -29.26 10.46 -8.73
N PRO A 34 -30.57 10.46 -8.39
CA PRO A 34 -31.26 9.28 -7.86
C PRO A 34 -31.17 8.05 -8.77
N ALA A 35 -31.09 8.27 -10.09
CA ALA A 35 -31.01 7.19 -11.09
C ALA A 35 -29.70 6.40 -11.04
N TYR A 36 -28.63 6.98 -10.47
CA TYR A 36 -27.30 6.38 -10.41
C TYR A 36 -26.96 5.83 -9.02
N ARG A 37 -27.88 5.96 -8.05
CA ARG A 37 -27.62 5.60 -6.65
C ARG A 37 -27.13 4.17 -6.49
N ASP A 38 -27.80 3.21 -7.14
CA ASP A 38 -27.42 1.79 -7.06
C ASP A 38 -26.04 1.53 -7.67
N LYS A 39 -25.73 2.18 -8.80
CA LYS A 39 -24.42 2.08 -9.46
C LYS A 39 -23.30 2.71 -8.64
N VAL A 40 -23.57 3.86 -8.01
CA VAL A 40 -22.64 4.55 -7.12
C VAL A 40 -22.35 3.69 -5.90
N ASP A 41 -23.37 3.11 -5.27
CA ASP A 41 -23.20 2.22 -4.12
C ASP A 41 -22.35 0.99 -4.52
N GLN A 42 -22.62 0.38 -5.67
CA GLN A 42 -21.83 -0.75 -6.18
C GLN A 42 -20.36 -0.36 -6.43
N PHE A 43 -20.12 0.80 -7.05
CA PHE A 43 -18.78 1.33 -7.28
C PHE A 43 -18.04 1.58 -5.96
N GLN A 44 -18.68 2.26 -5.01
CA GLN A 44 -18.10 2.57 -3.70
C GLN A 44 -17.72 1.30 -2.92
N HIS A 45 -18.62 0.31 -2.88
CA HIS A 45 -18.34 -0.97 -2.22
C HIS A 45 -17.18 -1.72 -2.88
N THR A 46 -17.13 -1.75 -4.21
CA THR A 46 -16.06 -2.43 -4.95
C THR A 46 -14.72 -1.72 -4.74
N LEU A 47 -14.70 -0.39 -4.80
CA LEU A 47 -13.51 0.42 -4.58
C LEU A 47 -12.94 0.25 -3.17
N ILE A 48 -13.78 0.27 -2.12
CA ILE A 48 -13.33 0.06 -0.73
C ILE A 48 -12.72 -1.33 -0.55
N ARG A 49 -13.35 -2.37 -1.10
CA ARG A 49 -12.84 -3.75 -1.02
C ARG A 49 -11.48 -3.88 -1.72
N LEU A 50 -11.35 -3.35 -2.93
CA LEU A 50 -10.07 -3.32 -3.65
C LEU A 50 -9.00 -2.52 -2.90
N ALA A 51 -9.35 -1.36 -2.34
CA ALA A 51 -8.41 -0.55 -1.56
C ALA A 51 -7.96 -1.26 -0.27
N SER A 52 -8.86 -1.99 0.40
CA SER A 52 -8.52 -2.83 1.55
C SER A 52 -7.56 -3.96 1.17
N MET A 53 -7.82 -4.66 0.06
CA MET A 53 -6.90 -5.70 -0.43
C MET A 53 -5.55 -5.14 -0.88
N LEU A 54 -5.54 -3.96 -1.51
CA LEU A 54 -4.32 -3.27 -1.93
C LEU A 54 -3.44 -2.96 -0.71
N TYR A 55 -4.05 -2.39 0.34
CA TYR A 55 -3.35 -2.06 1.57
C TYR A 55 -2.83 -3.29 2.31
N CYS A 56 -3.64 -4.34 2.40
CA CYS A 56 -3.22 -5.62 2.94
C CYS A 56 -2.02 -6.20 2.17
N SER A 57 -2.12 -6.32 0.84
CA SER A 57 -1.04 -6.88 0.02
C SER A 57 0.26 -6.08 0.11
N ALA A 58 0.15 -4.75 0.22
CA ALA A 58 1.30 -3.88 0.39
C ALA A 58 1.97 -4.05 1.75
N LEU A 59 1.20 -4.23 2.83
CA LEU A 59 1.75 -4.53 4.14
C LEU A 59 2.41 -5.90 4.17
N GLN A 60 1.79 -6.95 3.60
CA GLN A 60 2.39 -8.28 3.48
C GLN A 60 3.72 -8.26 2.72
N GLN A 61 3.88 -7.36 1.75
CA GLN A 61 5.13 -7.23 1.01
C GLN A 61 6.27 -6.64 1.86
N VAL A 62 5.95 -5.79 2.86
CA VAL A 62 6.92 -5.08 3.68
C VAL A 62 7.13 -5.73 5.06
N CYS A 63 6.12 -6.39 5.61
CA CYS A 63 6.21 -7.13 6.87
C CYS A 63 6.97 -8.46 6.68
N ASP A 64 7.68 -8.89 7.71
CA ASP A 64 8.17 -10.27 7.89
C ASP A 64 7.48 -10.81 9.14
N LEU A 65 6.21 -11.23 9.02
CA LEU A 65 5.49 -11.89 10.11
C LEU A 65 5.17 -13.32 9.68
N ASP A 66 5.36 -14.28 10.58
CA ASP A 66 5.08 -15.70 10.30
C ASP A 66 3.58 -15.95 10.01
N ASP A 67 2.70 -15.07 10.51
CA ASP A 67 1.25 -15.05 10.29
C ASP A 67 0.81 -13.73 9.63
N ASP A 68 1.01 -13.62 8.31
CA ASP A 68 0.69 -12.42 7.51
C ASP A 68 -0.83 -12.22 7.22
N TRP A 69 -1.71 -12.71 8.11
CA TRP A 69 -3.17 -12.59 7.94
C TRP A 69 -3.67 -11.22 8.41
N PHE A 70 -3.68 -10.24 7.50
CA PHE A 70 -4.37 -8.98 7.75
C PHE A 70 -5.87 -9.13 7.47
N GLU A 71 -6.69 -8.52 8.33
CA GLU A 71 -8.13 -8.42 8.10
C GLU A 71 -8.40 -7.56 6.87
N ILE A 72 -9.07 -8.17 5.89
CA ILE A 72 -9.53 -7.49 4.68
C ILE A 72 -11.05 -7.39 4.69
N ILE A 73 -11.56 -6.30 4.13
CA ILE A 73 -12.99 -6.14 3.91
C ILE A 73 -13.45 -7.21 2.91
N GLU A 74 -14.53 -7.90 3.28
CA GLU A 74 -15.14 -9.04 2.58
C GLU A 74 -15.01 -8.99 1.04
N ILE A 75 -14.51 -10.07 0.43
CA ILE A 75 -14.22 -10.20 -1.01
C ILE A 75 -15.48 -10.56 -1.85
N ARG A 76 -16.67 -10.56 -1.25
CA ARG A 76 -17.91 -10.93 -1.95
C ARG A 76 -18.17 -10.00 -3.13
N GLY A 77 -18.37 -10.59 -4.31
CA GLY A 77 -18.64 -9.88 -5.56
C GLY A 77 -17.43 -9.75 -6.49
N MET A 78 -16.26 -10.30 -6.13
CA MET A 78 -15.15 -10.50 -7.05
C MET A 78 -15.18 -11.92 -7.60
N GLU A 79 -14.71 -12.09 -8.84
CA GLU A 79 -14.65 -13.38 -9.50
C GLU A 79 -13.55 -14.26 -8.87
N ASP A 80 -13.91 -15.49 -8.50
CA ASP A 80 -13.00 -16.41 -7.81
C ASP A 80 -11.73 -16.69 -8.62
N ASP A 81 -11.83 -16.76 -9.94
CA ASP A 81 -10.69 -16.97 -10.83
C ASP A 81 -9.72 -15.78 -10.83
N SER A 82 -10.26 -14.55 -10.75
CA SER A 82 -9.44 -13.34 -10.63
C SER A 82 -8.69 -13.31 -9.30
N ILE A 83 -9.34 -13.70 -8.21
CA ILE A 83 -8.69 -13.79 -6.88
C ILE A 83 -7.57 -14.84 -6.90
N ARG A 84 -7.82 -16.00 -7.50
CA ARG A 84 -6.79 -17.06 -7.64
C ARG A 84 -5.59 -16.57 -8.45
N PHE A 85 -5.85 -15.93 -9.60
CA PHE A 85 -4.79 -15.34 -10.42
C PHE A 85 -3.92 -14.34 -9.63
N MET A 86 -4.56 -13.50 -8.82
CA MET A 86 -3.84 -12.58 -7.94
C MET A 86 -3.01 -13.33 -6.89
N GLN A 87 -3.57 -14.34 -6.22
CA GLN A 87 -2.86 -15.12 -5.20
C GLN A 87 -1.64 -15.88 -5.75
N GLU A 88 -1.69 -16.34 -7.01
CA GLU A 88 -0.59 -17.05 -7.67
C GLU A 88 0.51 -16.11 -8.17
N SER A 89 0.22 -14.81 -8.32
CA SER A 89 1.19 -13.82 -8.81
C SER A 89 2.13 -13.32 -7.71
N ALA A 90 3.38 -13.04 -8.10
CA ALA A 90 4.37 -12.41 -7.22
C ALA A 90 4.04 -10.93 -6.93
N ASP A 91 3.45 -10.24 -7.90
CA ASP A 91 3.22 -8.79 -7.90
C ASP A 91 1.73 -8.47 -7.65
N ARG A 92 1.25 -8.87 -6.47
CA ARG A 92 -0.16 -8.74 -6.04
C ARG A 92 -0.64 -7.29 -5.99
N VAL A 93 0.21 -6.39 -5.50
CA VAL A 93 -0.14 -4.98 -5.27
C VAL A 93 -0.41 -4.28 -6.60
N GLU A 94 0.42 -4.55 -7.60
CA GLU A 94 0.33 -4.01 -8.95
C GLU A 94 -0.94 -4.47 -9.67
N ILE A 95 -1.31 -5.75 -9.53
CA ILE A 95 -2.55 -6.29 -10.11
C ILE A 95 -3.77 -5.58 -9.55
N ILE A 96 -3.86 -5.44 -8.22
CA ILE A 96 -4.99 -4.78 -7.56
C ILE A 96 -5.04 -3.29 -7.96
N LEU A 97 -3.88 -2.64 -8.07
CA LEU A 97 -3.80 -1.26 -8.54
C LEU A 97 -4.36 -1.11 -9.96
N CYS A 98 -4.03 -2.02 -10.87
CA CYS A 98 -4.60 -2.05 -12.22
C CYS A 98 -6.12 -2.25 -12.20
N TRP A 99 -6.65 -3.12 -11.33
CA TRP A 99 -8.10 -3.30 -11.18
C TRP A 99 -8.81 -2.05 -10.67
N ILE A 100 -8.23 -1.36 -9.69
CA ILE A 100 -8.76 -0.07 -9.21
C ILE A 100 -8.76 0.95 -10.35
N GLN A 101 -7.67 1.04 -11.11
CA GLN A 101 -7.58 1.98 -12.23
C GLN A 101 -8.63 1.69 -13.30
N ARG A 102 -8.83 0.41 -13.63
CA ARG A 102 -9.87 -0.04 -14.57
C ARG A 102 -11.26 0.33 -14.06
N LEU A 103 -11.57 0.03 -12.81
CA LEU A 103 -12.85 0.38 -12.17
C LEU A 103 -13.14 1.88 -12.23
N ILE A 104 -12.13 2.73 -12.03
CA ILE A 104 -12.27 4.19 -12.10
C ILE A 104 -12.58 4.64 -13.54
N VAL A 105 -11.91 4.06 -14.54
CA VAL A 105 -12.15 4.38 -15.96
C VAL A 105 -13.57 3.98 -16.36
N ASP A 106 -13.98 2.75 -16.05
CA ASP A 106 -15.32 2.24 -16.39
C ASP A 106 -16.41 3.08 -15.70
N ALA A 107 -16.21 3.46 -14.42
CA ALA A 107 -17.15 4.32 -13.68
C ALA A 107 -17.23 5.76 -14.23
N ASN A 108 -16.16 6.27 -14.84
CA ASN A 108 -16.17 7.56 -15.52
C ASN A 108 -16.87 7.47 -16.89
N GLU A 109 -16.70 6.37 -17.64
CA GLU A 109 -17.43 6.14 -18.89
C GLU A 109 -18.94 5.97 -18.68
N GLU A 110 -19.35 5.39 -17.54
CA GLU A 110 -20.76 5.19 -17.18
C GLU A 110 -21.42 6.40 -16.49
N ASP A 111 -20.75 7.56 -16.40
CA ASP A 111 -21.23 8.75 -15.68
C ASP A 111 -21.54 8.51 -14.19
N VAL A 112 -21.02 7.42 -13.60
CA VAL A 112 -21.11 7.13 -12.15
C VAL A 112 -20.25 8.11 -11.37
N ILE A 113 -19.12 8.52 -11.95
CA ILE A 113 -18.25 9.57 -11.43
C ILE A 113 -18.36 10.77 -12.36
N LYS A 114 -18.86 11.91 -11.86
CA LYS A 114 -19.07 13.11 -12.68
C LYS A 114 -17.97 14.13 -12.42
N ILE A 115 -16.79 13.90 -13.01
CA ILE A 115 -15.56 14.65 -12.75
C ILE A 115 -15.02 15.36 -13.99
N ALA A 116 -14.42 16.54 -13.79
CA ALA A 116 -13.55 17.15 -14.79
C ALA A 116 -12.21 16.40 -14.89
N PRO A 117 -11.71 16.08 -16.10
CA PRO A 117 -10.51 15.25 -16.31
C PRO A 117 -9.28 15.57 -15.43
N PRO A 118 -8.93 16.84 -15.13
CA PRO A 118 -7.76 17.15 -14.29
C PRO A 118 -7.80 16.57 -12.87
N ILE A 119 -9.01 16.39 -12.31
CA ILE A 119 -9.19 15.89 -10.95
C ILE A 119 -9.05 14.36 -10.93
N LEU A 120 -9.53 13.69 -11.98
CA LEU A 120 -9.36 12.24 -12.14
C LEU A 120 -7.87 11.88 -12.24
N THR A 121 -7.11 12.68 -12.98
CA THR A 121 -5.64 12.55 -13.05
C THR A 121 -4.98 12.66 -11.68
N ARG A 122 -5.47 13.53 -10.78
CA ARG A 122 -4.93 13.63 -9.42
C ARG A 122 -5.11 12.33 -8.63
N ALA A 123 -6.28 11.69 -8.72
CA ALA A 123 -6.54 10.41 -8.06
C ALA A 123 -5.60 9.31 -8.58
N PHE A 124 -5.37 9.24 -9.89
CA PHE A 124 -4.38 8.31 -10.47
C PHE A 124 -2.95 8.59 -10.00
N GLN A 125 -2.57 9.86 -9.88
CA GLN A 125 -1.26 10.24 -9.36
C GLN A 125 -1.08 9.86 -7.89
N GLU A 126 -2.12 10.01 -7.05
CA GLU A 126 -2.10 9.59 -5.65
C GLU A 126 -1.94 8.08 -5.51
N LEU A 127 -2.70 7.32 -6.30
CA LEU A 127 -2.56 5.87 -6.39
C LEU A 127 -1.14 5.45 -6.81
N SER A 128 -0.59 6.12 -7.83
CA SER A 128 0.76 5.87 -8.35
C SER A 128 1.87 6.25 -7.36
N ARG A 129 1.72 7.30 -6.57
CA ARG A 129 2.72 7.65 -5.55
C ARG A 129 2.73 6.64 -4.41
N GLY A 130 1.57 6.12 -4.03
CA GLY A 130 1.51 5.12 -2.96
C GLY A 130 2.29 3.86 -3.29
N ILE A 131 2.20 3.32 -4.52
CA ILE A 131 3.01 2.14 -4.91
C ILE A 131 4.51 2.42 -4.93
N VAL A 132 4.93 3.64 -5.30
CA VAL A 132 6.36 4.05 -5.23
C VAL A 132 6.84 4.08 -3.78
N ASN A 133 6.00 4.56 -2.85
CA ASN A 133 6.32 4.58 -1.43
C ASN A 133 6.38 3.18 -0.81
N VAL A 134 5.49 2.25 -1.23
CA VAL A 134 5.58 0.82 -0.85
C VAL A 134 6.89 0.21 -1.32
N ASN A 135 7.25 0.40 -2.59
CA ASN A 135 8.51 -0.12 -3.14
C ASN A 135 9.75 0.49 -2.46
N SER A 136 9.67 1.76 -2.06
CA SER A 136 10.72 2.41 -1.28
C SER A 136 10.84 1.80 0.13
N ALA A 137 9.72 1.48 0.77
CA ALA A 137 9.72 0.79 2.06
C ALA A 137 10.28 -0.64 1.93
N ARG A 138 9.89 -1.37 0.89
CA ARG A 138 10.44 -2.69 0.54
C ARG A 138 11.95 -2.63 0.34
N LYS A 139 12.49 -1.59 -0.31
CA LYS A 139 13.94 -1.40 -0.44
C LYS A 139 14.66 -1.29 0.91
N ILE A 140 14.05 -0.64 1.90
CA ILE A 140 14.60 -0.54 3.26
C ILE A 140 14.58 -1.90 3.96
N LYS A 141 13.59 -2.74 3.68
CA LYS A 141 13.56 -4.14 4.14
C LYS A 141 14.66 -4.97 3.47
N ASP A 142 14.67 -5.00 2.14
CA ASP A 142 15.48 -5.93 1.34
C ASP A 142 16.98 -5.61 1.36
N ILE A 143 17.37 -4.35 1.56
CA ILE A 143 18.78 -3.93 1.59
C ILE A 143 19.24 -3.78 3.04
N PRO A 144 19.85 -4.79 3.68
CA PRO A 144 20.26 -4.71 5.08
C PRO A 144 21.35 -3.66 5.32
N PHE A 145 21.56 -3.31 6.59
CA PHE A 145 22.69 -2.48 6.99
C PHE A 145 24.02 -3.16 6.60
N PRO A 146 25.02 -2.43 6.08
CA PRO A 146 26.28 -3.02 5.64
C PRO A 146 26.93 -3.89 6.72
N PHE A 147 27.11 -5.17 6.39
CA PHE A 147 27.64 -6.16 7.32
C PHE A 147 29.00 -5.78 7.92
N PRO A 148 30.00 -5.27 7.17
CA PRO A 148 31.30 -4.90 7.74
C PRO A 148 31.20 -3.82 8.82
N TYR A 149 30.31 -2.84 8.64
CA TYR A 149 30.09 -1.79 9.64
C TYR A 149 29.47 -2.35 10.92
N SER A 150 28.52 -3.28 10.79
CA SER A 150 27.93 -3.96 11.95
C SER A 150 29.01 -4.71 12.74
N GLN A 151 29.89 -5.45 12.05
CA GLN A 151 30.95 -6.21 12.70
C GLN A 151 31.96 -5.31 13.42
N MET A 152 32.38 -4.20 12.81
CA MET A 152 33.32 -3.27 13.45
C MET A 152 32.75 -2.67 14.73
N ILE A 153 31.48 -2.23 14.71
CA ILE A 153 30.81 -1.69 15.89
C ILE A 153 30.70 -2.76 16.99
N THR A 154 30.28 -3.98 16.65
CA THR A 154 30.21 -5.09 17.61
C THR A 154 31.57 -5.40 18.23
N LEU A 155 32.63 -5.48 17.42
CA LEU A 155 33.98 -5.75 17.92
C LEU A 155 34.46 -4.64 18.86
N MET A 156 34.27 -3.38 18.50
CA MET A 156 34.65 -2.26 19.36
C MET A 156 33.91 -2.26 20.69
N LEU A 157 32.60 -2.56 20.68
CA LEU A 157 31.80 -2.69 21.90
C LEU A 157 32.25 -3.87 22.76
N LEU A 158 32.60 -5.01 22.17
CA LEU A 158 33.14 -6.17 22.90
C LEU A 158 34.48 -5.86 23.56
N VAL A 159 35.40 -5.22 22.84
CA VAL A 159 36.70 -4.81 23.38
C VAL A 159 36.50 -3.82 24.54
N HIS A 160 35.62 -2.83 24.38
CA HIS A 160 35.30 -1.88 25.45
C HIS A 160 34.69 -2.57 26.67
N TRP A 161 33.77 -3.52 26.45
CA TRP A 161 33.14 -4.29 27.53
C TRP A 161 34.15 -5.16 28.29
N LEU A 162 35.15 -5.74 27.62
CA LEU A 162 36.22 -6.52 28.24
C LEU A 162 37.29 -5.66 28.94
N ALA A 163 37.64 -4.50 28.38
CA ALA A 163 38.70 -3.65 28.93
C ALA A 163 38.25 -2.87 30.17
N THR A 164 37.00 -2.38 30.20
CA THR A 164 36.44 -1.61 31.31
C THR A 164 36.60 -2.28 32.70
N PRO A 165 36.28 -3.58 32.90
CA PRO A 165 36.44 -4.24 34.21
C PRO A 165 37.90 -4.56 34.58
N VAL A 166 38.84 -4.52 33.63
CA VAL A 166 40.28 -4.72 33.91
C VAL A 166 40.94 -3.42 34.33
N ILE A 167 40.44 -2.29 33.85
CA ILE A 167 40.98 -0.95 34.10
C ILE A 167 40.34 -0.30 35.35
N ALA A 168 39.08 -0.63 35.67
CA ALA A 168 38.36 -0.15 36.84
C ALA A 168 38.69 -0.95 38.10
#